data_AF-A0A364Y6U4-F1
#
_entry.id   AF-A0A364Y6U4-F1
#
_cell.length_a   1.000
_cell.length_b   1.000
_cell.length_c   1.000
_cell.angle_alpha   90.00
_cell.angle_beta   90.00
_cell.angle_gamma   90.00
#
_symmetry.space_group_name_H-M   'P 1'
#
loop_
_entity.id
_entity.type
_entity.pdbx_description
1 polymer ?
#
loop_
_entity_poly.entity_id
_entity_poly.type
_entity_poly.pdbx_seq_one_letter_code
_entity_poly.pdbx_strand_id
1 'polypeptide(L)'
;MESESFGSKVKRTTKKVIRVIIITLVIAAIGIFSFYYWGTYDEGFKSGRIISISHKGVIFKTYEGKINLETFGALKGASPIAESFDFSVEKGNDALIKDLSDAALNGEHVNLHFIKRYAAFPWRGDTKYFAVRVERLSK
;
A
#
# COMPACT_ATOMS: atom_id res chain seq x y z
N MET A 1 55.03 -4.27 31.98
CA MET A 1 53.64 -3.81 31.72
C MET A 1 53.71 -2.67 30.71
N GLU A 2 53.60 -2.97 29.41
CA GLU A 2 53.51 -1.92 28.39
C GLU A 2 52.19 -1.18 28.56
N SER A 3 52.28 0.08 28.95
CA SER A 3 51.13 0.97 29.02
C SER A 3 50.64 1.24 27.60
N GLU A 4 49.47 0.70 27.23
CA GLU A 4 48.85 1.01 25.94
C GLU A 4 48.82 2.53 25.71
N SER A 5 49.46 2.98 24.63
CA SER A 5 49.56 4.40 24.25
C SER A 5 48.16 5.03 24.21
N PHE A 6 48.03 6.23 24.81
CA PHE A 6 46.76 6.97 24.90
C PHE A 6 46.02 7.06 23.56
N GLY A 7 46.75 7.18 22.44
CA GLY A 7 46.18 7.21 21.09
C GLY A 7 45.48 5.91 20.65
N SER A 8 45.95 4.74 21.09
CA SER A 8 45.30 3.45 20.76
C SER A 8 44.01 3.26 21.56
N LYS A 9 43.99 3.70 22.83
CA LYS A 9 42.78 3.71 23.68
C LYS A 9 41.71 4.66 23.14
N VAL A 10 42.10 5.85 22.69
CA VAL A 10 41.18 6.82 22.06
C VAL A 10 40.63 6.25 20.74
N LYS A 11 41.48 5.74 19.84
CA LYS A 11 41.02 5.09 18.59
C LYS A 11 40.04 3.94 18.84
N ARG A 12 40.30 3.08 19.83
CA ARG A 12 39.42 1.96 20.21
C ARG A 12 38.06 2.44 20.72
N THR A 13 38.05 3.48 21.55
CA THR A 13 36.84 4.05 22.14
C THR A 13 36.00 4.77 21.08
N THR A 14 36.61 5.58 20.21
CA THR A 14 35.93 6.25 19.09
C THR A 14 35.31 5.24 18.12
N LYS A 15 36.03 4.15 17.78
CA LYS A 15 35.49 3.07 16.95
C LYS A 15 34.29 2.37 17.60
N LYS A 16 34.29 2.23 18.92
CA LYS A 16 33.16 1.66 19.69
C LYS A 16 31.95 2.59 19.68
N VAL A 17 32.15 3.89 19.88
CA VAL A 17 31.08 4.90 19.83
C VAL A 17 30.47 5.00 18.44
N ILE A 18 31.29 5.09 17.38
CA ILE A 18 30.82 5.09 15.99
C ILE A 18 30.00 3.84 15.69
N ARG A 19 30.48 2.66 16.12
CA ARG A 19 29.74 1.41 15.94
C ARG A 19 28.38 1.45 16.62
N VAL A 20 28.31 1.92 17.86
CA VAL A 20 27.03 2.03 18.60
C VAL A 20 26.09 2.99 17.87
N ILE A 21 26.57 4.17 17.44
CA ILE A 21 25.76 5.14 16.69
C ILE A 21 25.21 4.53 15.40
N ILE A 22 26.04 3.85 14.61
CA ILE A 22 25.61 3.19 13.38
C ILE A 22 24.55 2.13 13.66
N ILE A 23 24.75 1.28 14.68
CA ILE A 23 23.78 0.26 15.07
C ILE A 23 22.45 0.91 15.48
N THR A 24 22.49 1.96 16.29
CA THR A 24 21.30 2.70 16.72
C THR A 24 20.56 3.30 15.52
N LEU A 25 21.27 3.90 14.57
CA LEU A 25 20.67 4.45 13.34
C LEU A 25 20.04 3.37 12.47
N VAL A 26 20.69 2.21 12.33
CA VAL A 26 20.14 1.07 11.57
C VAL A 26 18.87 0.56 12.22
N ILE A 27 18.85 0.41 13.55
CA ILE A 27 17.65 -0.03 14.29
C ILE A 27 16.52 0.99 14.11
N ALA A 28 16.81 2.28 14.24
CA ALA A 28 15.82 3.34 14.03
C ALA A 28 15.26 3.32 12.59
N ALA A 29 16.13 3.16 11.59
CA ALA A 29 15.73 3.07 10.19
C ALA A 29 14.83 1.85 9.92
N ILE A 30 15.16 0.68 10.50
CA ILE A 30 14.33 -0.53 10.39
C ILE A 30 12.97 -0.29 11.06
N GLY A 31 12.94 0.36 12.23
CA GLY A 31 11.70 0.68 12.93
C GLY A 31 10.79 1.59 12.11
N ILE A 32 11.34 2.68 11.56
CA ILE A 32 10.62 3.61 10.69
C ILE A 32 10.14 2.89 9.43
N PHE A 33 11.02 2.15 8.75
CA PHE A 33 10.66 1.41 7.54
C PHE A 33 9.51 0.43 7.83
N SER A 34 9.58 -0.31 8.93
CA SER A 34 8.54 -1.26 9.34
C SER A 34 7.20 -0.55 9.58
N PHE A 35 7.22 0.59 10.29
CA PHE A 35 6.01 1.39 10.50
C PHE A 35 5.38 1.84 9.18
N TYR A 36 6.17 2.36 8.24
CA TYR A 36 5.65 2.79 6.93
C TYR A 36 5.21 1.61 6.04
N TYR A 37 5.85 0.45 6.20
CA TYR A 37 5.56 -0.74 5.40
C TYR A 37 4.28 -1.44 5.83
N TRP A 38 4.04 -1.61 7.14
CA TRP A 38 2.86 -2.31 7.65
C TRP A 38 1.75 -1.39 8.14
N GLY A 39 2.06 -0.13 8.50
CA GLY A 39 1.10 0.82 9.04
C GLY A 39 -0.03 1.12 8.05
N THR A 40 -1.25 1.02 8.58
CA THR A 40 -2.47 1.47 7.92
C THR A 40 -2.82 2.87 8.45
N TYR A 41 -3.02 3.81 7.55
CA TYR A 41 -3.39 5.19 7.86
C TYR A 41 -4.91 5.37 7.93
N ASP A 42 -5.65 4.70 7.04
CA ASP A 42 -7.10 4.87 6.90
C ASP A 42 -7.72 3.58 6.38
N GLU A 43 -8.96 3.30 6.76
CA GLU A 43 -9.73 2.12 6.41
C GLU A 43 -11.15 2.54 6.06
N GLY A 44 -11.68 2.03 4.97
CA GLY A 44 -13.02 2.41 4.55
C GLY A 44 -13.52 1.64 3.36
N PHE A 45 -14.63 2.11 2.79
CA PHE A 45 -15.21 1.52 1.59
C PHE A 45 -15.61 2.58 0.58
N LYS A 46 -15.67 2.17 -0.68
CA LYS A 46 -16.16 2.98 -1.81
C LYS A 46 -17.18 2.18 -2.60
N SER A 47 -18.33 2.78 -2.87
CA SER A 47 -19.42 2.19 -3.65
C SER A 47 -19.27 2.58 -5.12
N GLY A 48 -19.38 1.62 -6.02
CA GLY A 48 -19.26 1.89 -7.45
C GLY A 48 -19.24 0.63 -8.30
N ARG A 49 -18.88 0.80 -9.59
CA ARG A 49 -18.73 -0.31 -10.54
C ARG A 49 -17.27 -0.54 -10.87
N ILE A 50 -16.79 -1.78 -10.75
CA ILE A 50 -15.42 -2.12 -11.15
C ILE A 50 -15.34 -2.02 -12.67
N ILE A 51 -14.40 -1.20 -13.17
CA ILE A 51 -14.19 -1.00 -14.60
C ILE A 51 -13.18 -2.00 -15.13
N SER A 52 -12.09 -2.20 -14.40
CA SER A 52 -10.99 -3.05 -14.85
C SER A 52 -10.13 -3.54 -13.70
N ILE A 53 -9.49 -4.69 -13.94
CA ILE A 53 -8.40 -5.25 -13.15
C ILE A 53 -7.30 -5.59 -14.14
N SER A 54 -6.09 -5.11 -13.89
CA SER A 54 -4.94 -5.29 -14.77
C SER A 54 -3.74 -5.81 -13.98
N HIS A 55 -3.03 -6.78 -14.55
CA HIS A 55 -1.77 -7.26 -13.98
C HIS A 55 -0.61 -6.56 -14.70
N LYS A 56 -0.10 -5.48 -14.09
CA LYS A 56 0.86 -4.56 -14.73
C LYS A 56 2.12 -4.36 -13.88
N GLY A 57 3.21 -3.94 -14.53
CA GLY A 57 4.50 -3.66 -13.89
C GLY A 57 5.68 -4.17 -14.72
N VAL A 58 6.84 -3.54 -14.56
CA VAL A 58 8.06 -3.86 -15.32
C VAL A 58 8.90 -4.90 -14.58
N ILE A 59 9.40 -4.54 -13.39
CA ILE A 59 10.23 -5.42 -12.55
C ILE A 59 9.34 -6.24 -11.62
N PHE A 60 8.39 -5.57 -10.97
CA PHE A 60 7.41 -6.22 -10.10
C PHE A 60 6.03 -6.05 -10.70
N LYS A 61 5.42 -7.16 -11.12
CA LYS A 61 4.02 -7.15 -11.55
C LYS A 61 3.10 -7.14 -10.34
N THR A 62 2.04 -6.36 -10.40
CA THR A 62 1.04 -6.15 -9.34
C THR A 62 -0.35 -6.09 -9.98
N TYR A 63 -1.38 -6.39 -9.20
CA TYR A 63 -2.76 -6.32 -9.66
C TYR A 63 -3.33 -4.97 -9.29
N GLU A 64 -3.78 -4.25 -10.30
CA GLU A 64 -4.20 -2.86 -10.21
C GLU A 64 -5.58 -2.71 -10.81
N GLY A 65 -6.51 -2.22 -10.00
CA GLY A 65 -7.92 -2.09 -10.31
C GLY A 65 -8.38 -0.64 -10.40
N LYS A 66 -9.48 -0.45 -11.12
CA LYS A 66 -10.18 0.83 -11.23
C LYS A 66 -11.66 0.64 -10.94
N ILE A 67 -12.21 1.47 -10.06
CA ILE A 67 -13.64 1.54 -9.78
C ILE A 67 -14.19 2.90 -10.20
N ASN A 68 -15.35 2.90 -10.86
CA ASN A 68 -16.09 4.11 -11.13
C ASN A 68 -17.00 4.42 -9.94
N LEU A 69 -16.75 5.54 -9.26
CA LEU A 69 -17.58 5.97 -8.14
C LEU A 69 -18.83 6.65 -8.69
N GLU A 70 -19.98 6.21 -8.19
CA GLU A 70 -21.24 6.86 -8.48
C GLU A 70 -21.52 7.88 -7.37
N THR A 71 -21.52 9.16 -7.73
CA THR A 71 -21.88 10.21 -6.78
C THR A 71 -23.39 10.20 -6.55
N PHE A 72 -23.81 9.97 -5.30
CA PHE A 72 -25.17 10.23 -4.85
C PHE A 72 -25.43 11.74 -4.93
N GLY A 73 -26.17 12.18 -5.94
CA GLY A 73 -26.52 13.59 -6.11
C GLY A 73 -26.27 14.16 -7.49
N ALA A 74 -26.30 13.36 -8.55
CA ALA A 74 -26.55 13.91 -9.88
C ALA A 74 -27.87 14.69 -9.84
N LEU A 75 -27.76 16.00 -9.63
CA LEU A 75 -28.84 16.96 -9.79
C LEU A 75 -29.50 16.64 -11.13
N LYS A 76 -30.84 16.53 -11.18
CA LYS A 76 -31.58 16.37 -12.44
C LYS A 76 -31.04 17.38 -13.46
N GLY A 77 -30.28 16.92 -14.46
CA GLY A 77 -29.70 17.76 -15.52
C GLY A 77 -28.19 18.03 -15.45
N ALA A 78 -27.48 17.63 -14.39
CA ALA A 78 -26.02 17.66 -14.37
C ALA A 78 -25.47 16.28 -14.74
N SER A 79 -24.52 16.24 -15.68
CA SER A 79 -23.82 15.01 -16.06
C SER A 79 -23.22 14.36 -14.80
N PRO A 80 -23.45 13.07 -14.52
CA PRO A 80 -22.83 12.41 -13.39
C PRO A 80 -21.32 12.59 -13.50
N ILE A 81 -20.70 13.23 -12.51
CA ILE A 81 -19.24 13.30 -12.44
C ILE A 81 -18.78 11.90 -12.02
N ALA A 82 -18.43 11.10 -13.02
CA ALA A 82 -17.83 9.79 -12.84
C ALA A 82 -16.40 9.98 -12.31
N GLU A 83 -16.21 9.85 -10.99
CA GLU A 83 -14.88 9.88 -10.38
C GLU A 83 -14.30 8.47 -10.41
N SER A 84 -13.17 8.28 -11.08
CA SER A 84 -12.46 7.01 -11.06
C SER A 84 -11.57 6.92 -9.84
N PHE A 85 -11.62 5.80 -9.11
CA PHE A 85 -10.71 5.50 -8.02
C PHE A 85 -9.82 4.31 -8.38
N ASP A 86 -8.52 4.53 -8.29
CA ASP A 86 -7.49 3.52 -8.56
C ASP A 86 -7.07 2.85 -7.26
N PHE A 87 -6.96 1.52 -7.27
CA PHE A 87 -6.55 0.72 -6.13
C PHE A 87 -5.66 -0.44 -6.55
N SER A 88 -4.88 -0.94 -5.61
CA SER A 88 -4.00 -2.09 -5.79
C SER A 88 -4.55 -3.31 -5.02
N VAL A 89 -4.16 -4.51 -5.42
CA VAL A 89 -4.47 -5.75 -4.70
C VAL A 89 -3.16 -6.39 -4.26
N GLU A 90 -3.06 -6.72 -2.98
CA GLU A 90 -1.86 -7.37 -2.44
C GLU A 90 -1.70 -8.78 -3.02
N LYS A 91 -0.45 -9.15 -3.35
CA LYS A 91 -0.13 -10.46 -3.93
C LYS A 91 -0.56 -11.60 -2.99
N GLY A 92 -1.06 -12.68 -3.58
CA GLY A 92 -1.49 -13.87 -2.84
C GLY A 92 -2.98 -13.85 -2.45
N ASN A 93 -3.72 -12.78 -2.77
CA ASN A 93 -5.17 -12.74 -2.59
C ASN A 93 -5.92 -13.11 -3.88
N ASP A 94 -5.67 -14.32 -4.38
CA ASP A 94 -6.21 -14.80 -5.66
C ASP A 94 -7.74 -14.86 -5.66
N ALA A 95 -8.35 -15.14 -4.51
CA ALA A 95 -9.80 -15.12 -4.33
C ALA A 95 -10.38 -13.71 -4.57
N LEU A 96 -9.79 -12.67 -3.97
CA LEU A 96 -10.23 -11.29 -4.17
C LEU A 96 -10.02 -10.83 -5.61
N ILE A 97 -8.89 -11.20 -6.23
CA ILE A 97 -8.61 -10.89 -7.64
C ILE A 97 -9.68 -11.50 -8.54
N LYS A 98 -10.07 -12.75 -8.27
CA LYS A 98 -11.15 -13.43 -9.00
C LYS A 98 -12.49 -12.72 -8.78
N ASP A 99 -12.84 -12.41 -7.55
CA ASP A 99 -14.11 -11.75 -7.23
C ASP A 99 -14.24 -10.37 -7.88
N LEU A 100 -13.14 -9.60 -7.90
CA LEU A 100 -13.03 -8.32 -8.58
C LEU A 100 -13.13 -8.46 -10.10
N SER A 101 -12.49 -9.48 -10.66
CA SER A 101 -12.52 -9.75 -12.10
C SER A 101 -13.92 -10.14 -12.56
N ASP A 102 -14.59 -11.02 -11.81
CA ASP A 102 -15.97 -11.44 -12.07
C ASP A 102 -16.91 -10.22 -11.98
N ALA A 103 -16.75 -9.37 -10.94
CA ALA A 103 -17.54 -8.15 -10.79
C ALA A 103 -17.32 -7.15 -11.95
N ALA A 104 -16.07 -7.03 -12.43
CA ALA A 104 -15.74 -6.19 -13.58
C ALA A 104 -16.38 -6.71 -14.89
N LEU A 105 -16.33 -8.03 -15.12
CA LEU A 105 -16.92 -8.67 -16.30
C LEU A 105 -18.44 -8.52 -16.35
N ASN A 106 -19.10 -8.64 -15.19
CA ASN A 106 -20.55 -8.53 -15.09
C ASN A 106 -21.04 -7.06 -14.97
N GLY A 107 -20.12 -6.10 -14.79
CA GLY A 107 -20.46 -4.69 -14.56
C GLY A 107 -21.24 -4.46 -13.26
N GLU A 108 -21.01 -5.29 -12.25
CA GLU A 108 -21.73 -5.29 -10.98
C GLU A 108 -21.41 -4.03 -10.16
N HIS A 109 -22.43 -3.53 -9.45
CA HIS A 109 -22.24 -2.49 -8.44
C HIS A 109 -21.82 -3.15 -7.13
N VAL A 110 -20.67 -2.72 -6.60
CA VAL A 110 -20.03 -3.32 -5.43
C VAL A 110 -19.59 -2.25 -4.44
N ASN A 111 -19.51 -2.66 -3.17
CA ASN A 111 -18.79 -1.93 -2.13
C ASN A 111 -17.37 -2.50 -2.04
N LEU A 112 -16.39 -1.70 -2.47
CA LEU A 112 -14.97 -2.03 -2.37
C LEU A 112 -14.43 -1.54 -1.03
N HIS A 113 -14.09 -2.47 -0.15
CA HIS A 113 -13.40 -2.19 1.12
C HIS A 113 -11.90 -2.11 0.87
N PHE A 114 -11.28 -1.04 1.35
CA PHE A 114 -9.86 -0.77 1.16
C PHE A 114 -9.18 -0.36 2.47
N ILE A 115 -7.87 -0.61 2.54
CA ILE A 115 -6.97 0.00 3.50
C ILE A 115 -6.02 0.96 2.77
N LYS A 116 -5.75 2.12 3.36
CA LYS A 116 -4.76 3.09 2.87
C LYS A 116 -3.51 2.97 3.72
N ARG A 117 -2.39 2.63 3.09
CA ARG A 117 -1.08 2.59 3.76
C ARG A 117 -0.37 3.95 3.67
N TYR A 118 0.62 4.16 4.54
CA TYR A 118 1.42 5.40 4.53
C TYR A 118 2.22 5.60 3.24
N ALA A 119 2.72 4.51 2.66
CA ALA A 119 3.51 4.52 1.44
C ALA A 119 3.07 3.41 0.48
N ALA A 120 3.24 3.67 -0.82
CA ALA A 120 3.14 2.67 -1.87
C ALA A 120 4.56 2.16 -2.17
N PHE A 121 4.70 0.86 -2.35
CA PHE A 121 5.97 0.23 -2.69
C PHE A 121 5.80 -0.54 -4.00
N PRO A 122 6.71 -0.39 -4.97
CA PRO A 122 6.51 -0.89 -6.33
C PRO A 122 6.38 -2.42 -6.42
N TRP A 123 6.88 -3.16 -5.42
CA TRP A 123 6.71 -4.61 -5.35
C TRP A 123 5.38 -5.08 -4.75
N ARG A 124 4.67 -4.18 -4.06
CA ARG A 124 3.41 -4.46 -3.36
C ARG A 124 2.20 -3.92 -4.12
N GLY A 125 2.30 -2.72 -4.70
CA GLY A 125 1.23 -2.09 -5.47
C GLY A 125 1.61 -0.71 -5.99
N ASP A 126 0.90 -0.25 -7.01
CA ASP A 126 1.08 1.06 -7.66
C ASP A 126 0.49 2.20 -6.81
N THR A 127 -0.52 1.89 -5.99
CA THR A 127 -1.26 2.87 -5.18
C THR A 127 -1.03 2.66 -3.68
N LYS A 128 -1.45 3.65 -2.88
CA LYS A 128 -1.49 3.52 -1.41
C LYS A 128 -2.75 2.79 -0.93
N TYR A 129 -3.72 2.56 -1.81
CA TYR A 129 -5.03 2.02 -1.49
C TYR A 129 -5.08 0.55 -1.88
N PHE A 130 -5.17 -0.32 -0.89
CA PHE A 130 -5.20 -1.76 -1.11
C PHE A 130 -6.61 -2.28 -0.88
N ALA A 131 -7.19 -2.91 -1.91
CA ALA A 131 -8.46 -3.61 -1.76
C ALA A 131 -8.27 -4.82 -0.84
N VAL A 132 -9.20 -4.96 0.10
CA VAL A 132 -9.18 -6.03 1.11
C VAL A 132 -10.37 -6.95 0.91
N ARG A 133 -11.52 -6.39 0.52
CA ARG A 133 -12.77 -7.14 0.35
C ARG A 133 -13.68 -6.44 -0.65
N VAL A 134 -14.48 -7.24 -1.34
CA VAL A 134 -15.58 -6.77 -2.19
C VAL A 134 -16.87 -7.32 -1.62
N GLU A 135 -17.86 -6.44 -1.45
CA GLU A 135 -19.23 -6.83 -1.14
C GLU A 135 -20.10 -6.55 -2.36
N ARG A 136 -20.70 -7.61 -2.91
CA ARG A 136 -21.62 -7.51 -4.03
C ARG A 136 -22.98 -7.09 -3.50
N LEU A 137 -23.51 -5.98 -4.01
CA LEU A 137 -24.89 -5.58 -3.75
C LEU A 137 -25.79 -6.42 -4.64
N SER A 138 -26.11 -7.64 -4.19
CA SER A 138 -27.11 -8.47 -4.87
C SER A 138 -28.44 -7.72 -4.90
N LYS A 139 -29.06 -7.69 -6.07
CA LYS A 139 -30.51 -7.49 -6.19
C LYS A 139 -31.25 -8.73 -5.69
#